data_AF-A0A5B0VVL5-F1
#
_entry.id   AF-A0A5B0VVL5-F1
#
_cell.length_a   1.000
_cell.length_b   1.000
_cell.length_c   1.000
_cell.angle_alpha   90.00
_cell.angle_beta   90.00
_cell.angle_gamma   90.00
#
_symmetry.space_group_name_H-M   'P 1'
#
loop_
_entity.id
_entity.type
_entity.pdbx_description
1 polymer ?
#
loop_
_entity_poly.entity_id
_entity_poly.type
_entity_poly.pdbx_seq_one_letter_code
_entity_poly.pdbx_strand_id
1 'polypeptide(L)'
;MTTRSLASTATLDSLKKQAKSFLKAVQAGDASALGRVAPYFADISGIGLQDIQMVLAREFGFLSWTKLKAHLENGDRKRISPDQLANRFLSLATVSYFANIPADPARFDEALELLESNPEIAGESIHVAAALGDADGIGRWLDRQPQLLDRKGGPHDLTPLMYAAFARVPGHSSLPAARELVRRGADVNAFFLDGGQYRFTVLTGVFGEGEAGKVRQPPHPECEAFARLLLEAGAEANDSQALYNRMFEPDNTCLKLLLEYGLSATDTNNWLVREDGKFVANSQTVFDYQLAWALEHRMGDRVRLLVENGADVHKPVNGRTPYEWARLGNDKGLTLYLVQQGAVAVRLKDEDQVYIQIRQKPRKKAIAPAVASKHMASFIKHIKRLAGDGDIAASMRKAHPAMFHDAAGENDLEAVRRMLALGFDVNAMTSRTPLHEAALHGHMEMARLLIAHGADTTIRDPHFYGPPIGWADYNGKLDMVEFLKTYPLDIFAAAAFGQLDQLAEHLAKHPELRDLHFGDFHPHGQPFDRDWMTPLGFAIVNRRADAVRLLLERGADRSVRDASGRSYRDLSEEEGDDTIISLLRQRGSA
;
A
#
# COMPACT_ATOMS: atom_id res chain seq x y z
N MET A 1 11.99 1.57 -1.00
CA MET A 1 13.22 1.41 -1.78
C MET A 1 13.79 0.02 -1.55
N THR A 2 13.43 -0.90 -2.44
CA THR A 2 14.21 -2.12 -2.67
C THR A 2 15.63 -1.70 -3.03
N THR A 3 16.62 -2.20 -2.30
CA THR A 3 18.03 -2.07 -2.72
C THR A 3 18.18 -2.79 -4.07
N ARG A 4 18.49 -2.04 -5.12
CA ARG A 4 18.82 -2.59 -6.44
C ARG A 4 20.13 -3.34 -6.34
N SER A 5 20.20 -4.49 -7.00
CA SER A 5 21.46 -5.19 -7.18
C SER A 5 22.33 -4.41 -8.16
N LEU A 6 23.56 -4.13 -7.76
CA LEU A 6 24.54 -3.54 -8.65
C LEU A 6 24.94 -4.58 -9.70
N ALA A 7 24.75 -4.28 -10.98
CA ALA A 7 25.11 -5.20 -12.07
C ALA A 7 26.59 -5.61 -11.97
N SER A 8 26.90 -6.88 -12.23
CA SER A 8 28.27 -7.41 -12.15
C SER A 8 29.26 -6.72 -13.11
N THR A 9 28.71 -6.09 -14.16
CA THR A 9 29.42 -5.32 -15.19
C THR A 9 29.50 -3.82 -14.89
N ALA A 10 28.88 -3.34 -13.81
CA ALA A 10 28.85 -1.92 -13.47
C ALA A 10 30.27 -1.40 -13.19
N THR A 11 30.56 -0.22 -13.74
CA THR A 11 31.81 0.50 -13.51
C THR A 11 31.49 1.89 -12.95
N LEU A 12 32.46 2.51 -12.29
CA LEU A 12 32.29 3.89 -11.81
C LEU A 12 31.92 4.84 -12.97
N ASP A 13 32.48 4.61 -14.15
CA ASP A 13 32.18 5.41 -15.34
C ASP A 13 30.79 5.14 -15.91
N SER A 14 30.29 3.90 -15.88
CA SER A 14 28.92 3.61 -16.28
C SER A 14 27.91 4.26 -15.32
N LEU A 15 28.16 4.19 -14.00
CA LEU A 15 27.29 4.84 -13.00
C LEU A 15 27.35 6.37 -13.06
N LYS A 16 28.52 6.97 -13.34
CA LYS A 16 28.61 8.42 -13.58
C LYS A 16 27.81 8.84 -14.80
N LYS A 17 27.81 8.05 -15.88
CA LYS A 17 26.98 8.29 -17.06
C LYS A 17 25.50 8.18 -16.71
N GLN A 18 25.11 7.15 -15.97
CA GLN A 18 23.75 6.96 -15.50
C GLN A 18 23.30 8.15 -14.62
N ALA A 19 24.14 8.62 -13.69
CA ALA A 19 23.84 9.79 -12.87
C ALA A 19 23.61 11.06 -13.70
N LYS A 20 24.38 11.27 -14.77
CA LYS A 20 24.20 12.42 -15.66
C LYS A 20 22.91 12.30 -16.48
N SER A 21 22.60 11.12 -17.02
CA SER A 21 21.34 10.89 -17.74
C SER A 21 20.14 11.06 -16.83
N PHE A 22 20.22 10.52 -15.61
CA PHE A 22 19.18 10.64 -14.60
C PHE A 22 18.97 12.10 -14.17
N LEU A 23 20.03 12.87 -13.93
CA LEU A 23 19.92 14.31 -13.67
C LEU A 23 19.22 15.05 -14.82
N LYS A 24 19.57 14.76 -16.07
CA LYS A 24 18.93 15.37 -17.23
C LYS A 24 17.43 15.04 -17.30
N ALA A 25 17.05 13.80 -16.98
CA ALA A 25 15.65 13.39 -16.94
C ALA A 25 14.87 14.14 -15.86
N VAL A 26 15.42 14.27 -14.65
CA VAL A 26 14.84 15.10 -13.57
C VAL A 26 14.65 16.55 -14.02
N GLN A 27 15.68 17.14 -14.64
CA GLN A 27 15.63 18.51 -15.15
C GLN A 27 14.63 18.69 -16.31
N ALA A 28 14.39 17.64 -17.09
CA ALA A 28 13.40 17.62 -18.16
C ALA A 28 11.96 17.40 -17.64
N GLY A 29 11.77 17.22 -16.32
CA GLY A 29 10.47 16.91 -15.74
C GLY A 29 10.00 15.49 -16.03
N ASP A 30 10.92 14.56 -16.35
CA ASP A 30 10.56 13.17 -16.57
C ASP A 30 10.02 12.56 -15.27
N ALA A 31 8.80 12.04 -15.34
CA ALA A 31 8.09 11.70 -14.14
C ALA A 31 8.60 10.41 -13.46
N SER A 32 9.14 9.46 -14.23
CA SER A 32 9.81 8.27 -13.68
C SER A 32 11.08 8.68 -12.91
N ALA A 33 11.85 9.62 -13.47
CA ALA A 33 13.00 10.19 -12.81
C ALA A 33 12.61 10.98 -11.55
N LEU A 34 11.57 11.81 -11.61
CA LEU A 34 11.07 12.55 -10.45
C LEU A 34 10.61 11.60 -9.33
N GLY A 35 9.87 10.53 -9.67
CA GLY A 35 9.42 9.52 -8.70
C GLY A 35 10.56 8.80 -7.97
N ARG A 36 11.73 8.66 -8.60
CA ARG A 36 12.93 8.07 -7.96
C ARG A 36 13.65 9.02 -7.02
N VAL A 37 13.52 10.34 -7.22
CA VAL A 37 14.21 11.33 -6.38
C VAL A 37 13.31 11.85 -5.24
N ALA A 38 11.99 11.86 -5.45
CA ALA A 38 10.99 12.29 -4.47
C ALA A 38 11.14 11.68 -3.06
N PRO A 39 11.57 10.41 -2.87
CA PRO A 39 11.77 9.84 -1.53
C PRO A 39 12.92 10.50 -0.74
N TYR A 40 13.80 11.23 -1.41
CA TYR A 40 15.03 11.77 -0.80
C TYR A 40 15.02 13.28 -0.64
N PHE A 41 14.16 13.99 -1.38
CA PHE A 41 14.12 15.45 -1.40
C PHE A 41 12.67 15.93 -1.44
N ALA A 42 12.33 16.81 -0.51
CA ALA A 42 11.03 17.51 -0.52
C ALA A 42 10.97 18.58 -1.63
N ASP A 43 12.09 19.25 -1.90
CA ASP A 43 12.25 20.21 -2.99
C ASP A 43 13.15 19.64 -4.10
N ILE A 44 12.58 19.48 -5.30
CA ILE A 44 13.26 18.96 -6.48
C ILE A 44 13.91 20.05 -7.34
N SER A 45 13.61 21.33 -7.09
CA SER A 45 14.03 22.46 -7.94
C SER A 45 15.53 22.78 -7.87
N GLY A 46 16.23 22.24 -6.87
CA GLY A 46 17.67 22.44 -6.63
C GLY A 46 18.55 21.21 -6.85
N ILE A 47 18.02 20.09 -7.34
CA ILE A 47 18.77 18.82 -7.44
C ILE A 47 19.98 18.95 -8.37
N GLY A 48 21.17 18.69 -7.82
CA GLY A 48 22.44 18.65 -8.54
C GLY A 48 22.94 17.22 -8.84
N LEU A 49 24.10 17.13 -9.48
CA LEU A 49 24.71 15.84 -9.81
C LEU A 49 25.12 15.05 -8.55
N GLN A 50 25.53 15.74 -7.49
CA GLN A 50 25.92 15.10 -6.23
C GLN A 50 24.71 14.46 -5.53
N ASP A 51 23.55 15.12 -5.61
CA ASP A 51 22.28 14.61 -5.09
C ASP A 51 21.86 13.34 -5.83
N ILE A 52 21.91 13.35 -7.17
CA ILE A 52 21.63 12.16 -7.97
C ILE A 52 22.62 11.02 -7.72
N GLN A 53 23.89 11.34 -7.47
CA GLN A 53 24.90 10.36 -7.08
C GLN A 53 24.59 9.75 -5.70
N MET A 54 24.10 10.55 -4.75
CA MET A 54 23.62 10.06 -3.46
C MET A 54 22.40 9.15 -3.63
N VAL A 55 21.41 9.55 -4.45
CA VAL A 55 20.23 8.74 -4.77
C VAL A 55 20.67 7.38 -5.33
N LEU A 56 21.54 7.37 -6.35
CA LEU A 56 22.04 6.12 -6.92
C LEU A 56 22.82 5.28 -5.90
N ALA A 57 23.67 5.90 -5.08
CA ALA A 57 24.39 5.18 -4.03
C ALA A 57 23.43 4.48 -3.06
N ARG A 58 22.38 5.20 -2.62
CA ARG A 58 21.36 4.65 -1.73
C ARG A 58 20.51 3.58 -2.39
N GLU A 59 20.16 3.74 -3.67
CA GLU A 59 19.48 2.70 -4.45
C GLU A 59 20.29 1.39 -4.48
N PHE A 60 21.62 1.45 -4.54
CA PHE A 60 22.50 0.28 -4.49
C PHE A 60 22.92 -0.13 -3.07
N GLY A 61 22.34 0.45 -2.02
CA GLY A 61 22.60 0.08 -0.62
C GLY A 61 23.88 0.68 0.00
N PHE A 62 24.41 1.77 -0.55
CA PHE A 62 25.57 2.50 0.00
C PHE A 62 25.15 3.80 0.68
N LEU A 63 25.71 4.10 1.86
CA LEU A 63 25.43 5.34 2.61
C LEU A 63 25.87 6.61 1.88
N SER A 64 26.82 6.51 0.96
CA SER A 64 27.31 7.65 0.19
C SER A 64 27.92 7.22 -1.13
N TRP A 65 27.96 8.15 -2.08
CA TRP A 65 28.69 7.98 -3.34
C TRP A 65 30.17 7.63 -3.12
N THR A 66 30.79 8.18 -2.08
CA THR A 66 32.18 7.88 -1.70
C THR A 66 32.35 6.40 -1.33
N LYS A 67 31.41 5.83 -0.57
CA LYS A 67 31.44 4.39 -0.21
C LYS A 67 31.20 3.50 -1.43
N LEU A 68 30.25 3.86 -2.30
CA LEU A 68 30.03 3.15 -3.57
C LEU A 68 31.28 3.20 -4.47
N LYS A 69 31.92 4.37 -4.57
CA LYS A 69 33.15 4.55 -5.33
C LYS A 69 34.29 3.69 -4.79
N ALA A 70 34.53 3.73 -3.48
CA ALA A 70 35.55 2.92 -2.82
C ALA A 70 35.32 1.42 -3.05
N HIS A 71 34.06 0.97 -3.02
CA HIS A 71 33.70 -0.42 -3.32
C HIS A 71 34.03 -0.80 -4.78
N LEU A 72 33.74 0.08 -5.74
CA LEU A 72 34.07 -0.15 -7.15
C LEU A 72 35.58 -0.14 -7.43
N GLU A 73 36.34 0.64 -6.67
CA GLU A 73 37.80 0.81 -6.82
C GLU A 73 38.60 -0.29 -6.10
N ASN A 74 38.10 -0.83 -4.99
CA ASN A 74 38.83 -1.84 -4.18
C ASN A 74 38.81 -3.26 -4.76
N GLY A 75 38.24 -3.47 -5.96
CA GLY A 75 38.31 -4.75 -6.70
C GLY A 75 37.56 -5.93 -6.07
N ASP A 76 37.15 -5.83 -4.81
CA ASP A 76 36.48 -6.89 -4.06
C ASP A 76 34.97 -6.89 -4.33
N ARG A 77 34.60 -6.99 -5.62
CA ARG A 77 33.22 -7.08 -6.13
C ARG A 77 32.46 -8.31 -5.59
N LYS A 78 33.10 -9.14 -4.75
CA LYS A 78 32.55 -10.36 -4.17
C LYS A 78 32.30 -10.29 -2.66
N ARG A 79 32.86 -9.33 -1.91
CA ARG A 79 32.69 -9.27 -0.44
C ARG A 79 31.86 -8.04 -0.04
N ILE A 80 30.65 -8.29 0.44
CA ILE A 80 29.76 -7.26 1.01
C ILE A 80 30.41 -6.73 2.30
N SER A 81 30.49 -5.41 2.49
CA SER A 81 31.10 -4.83 3.70
C SER A 81 30.15 -4.92 4.91
N PRO A 82 30.66 -4.93 6.17
CA PRO A 82 29.82 -4.93 7.37
C PRO A 82 28.82 -3.77 7.40
N ASP A 83 29.20 -2.59 6.91
CA ASP A 83 28.33 -1.43 6.78
C ASP A 83 27.18 -1.64 5.77
N GLN A 84 27.45 -2.33 4.65
CA GLN A 84 26.39 -2.69 3.69
C GLN A 84 25.46 -3.74 4.28
N LEU A 85 25.99 -4.73 5.00
CA LEU A 85 25.20 -5.74 5.70
C LEU A 85 24.35 -5.10 6.80
N ALA A 86 24.89 -4.17 7.58
CA ALA A 86 24.15 -3.42 8.60
C ALA A 86 23.01 -2.58 7.99
N ASN A 87 23.24 -1.91 6.85
CA ASN A 87 22.17 -1.16 6.18
C ASN A 87 21.13 -2.06 5.54
N ARG A 88 21.54 -3.20 4.98
CA ARG A 88 20.60 -4.21 4.47
C ARG A 88 19.77 -4.78 5.62
N PHE A 89 20.40 -5.08 6.75
CA PHE A 89 19.73 -5.51 7.98
C PHE A 89 18.68 -4.49 8.42
N LEU A 90 19.06 -3.22 8.61
CA LEU A 90 18.12 -2.15 8.99
C LEU A 90 17.00 -1.99 7.95
N SER A 91 17.34 -2.06 6.66
CA SER A 91 16.35 -1.99 5.58
C SER A 91 15.40 -3.17 5.60
N LEU A 92 15.81 -4.35 6.05
CA LEU A 92 14.96 -5.54 6.14
C LEU A 92 14.12 -5.52 7.42
N ALA A 93 14.73 -5.18 8.56
CA ALA A 93 14.11 -5.18 9.87
C ALA A 93 13.12 -4.03 10.11
N THR A 94 13.20 -2.91 9.39
CA THR A 94 12.35 -1.73 9.66
C THR A 94 11.00 -1.81 8.95
N VAL A 95 9.87 -1.77 9.67
CA VAL A 95 8.53 -1.62 9.04
C VAL A 95 8.52 -0.39 8.14
N SER A 96 8.00 -0.54 6.93
CA SER A 96 7.98 0.52 5.94
C SER A 96 6.56 0.88 5.53
N TYR A 97 6.33 2.18 5.40
CA TYR A 97 5.11 2.77 4.85
C TYR A 97 5.30 3.30 3.42
N PHE A 98 6.53 3.24 2.90
CA PHE A 98 6.87 3.74 1.57
C PHE A 98 6.26 2.88 0.45
N ALA A 99 5.61 3.53 -0.52
CA ALA A 99 4.99 2.90 -1.70
C ALA A 99 5.92 1.97 -2.51
N ASN A 100 7.25 2.15 -2.38
CA ASN A 100 8.27 1.43 -3.15
C ASN A 100 9.04 0.37 -2.33
N ILE A 101 8.53 -0.10 -1.18
CA ILE A 101 9.09 -1.28 -0.50
C ILE A 101 8.14 -2.45 -0.69
N PRO A 102 8.60 -3.58 -1.30
CA PRO A 102 7.81 -4.80 -1.34
C PRO A 102 7.38 -5.14 0.07
N ALA A 103 6.07 -5.14 0.27
CA ALA A 103 5.46 -5.38 1.56
C ALA A 103 5.40 -6.90 1.80
N ASP A 104 6.55 -7.56 1.78
CA ASP A 104 6.71 -9.01 1.99
C ASP A 104 7.16 -9.27 3.43
N PRO A 105 6.37 -10.00 4.24
CA PRO A 105 6.76 -10.41 5.59
C PRO A 105 8.07 -11.19 5.65
N ALA A 106 8.44 -11.91 4.59
CA ALA A 106 9.66 -12.74 4.54
C ALA A 106 10.94 -11.92 4.78
N ARG A 107 10.91 -10.60 4.55
CA ARG A 107 12.04 -9.70 4.81
C ARG A 107 12.51 -9.73 6.26
N PHE A 108 11.62 -9.95 7.23
CA PHE A 108 12.00 -9.95 8.64
C PHE A 108 12.76 -11.24 8.99
N ASP A 109 12.41 -12.35 8.35
CA ASP A 109 13.16 -13.59 8.41
C ASP A 109 14.52 -13.44 7.69
N GLU A 110 14.56 -12.79 6.52
CA GLU A 110 15.83 -12.44 5.86
C GLU A 110 16.73 -11.56 6.74
N ALA A 111 16.16 -10.63 7.52
CA ALA A 111 16.92 -9.81 8.45
C ALA A 111 17.60 -10.67 9.53
N LEU A 112 16.86 -11.65 10.07
CA LEU A 112 17.39 -12.58 11.06
C LEU A 112 18.48 -13.48 10.46
N GLU A 113 18.24 -14.09 9.30
CA GLU A 113 19.23 -14.92 8.60
C GLU A 113 20.52 -14.16 8.31
N LEU A 114 20.40 -12.87 7.92
CA LEU A 114 21.54 -12.00 7.66
C LEU A 114 22.35 -11.73 8.94
N LEU A 115 21.67 -11.50 10.06
CA LEU A 115 22.29 -11.31 11.37
C LEU A 115 22.99 -12.58 11.85
N GLU A 116 22.33 -13.73 11.74
CA GLU A 116 22.87 -15.03 12.15
C GLU A 116 24.12 -15.40 11.34
N SER A 117 24.11 -15.08 10.04
CA SER A 117 25.24 -15.32 9.14
C SER A 117 26.40 -14.32 9.33
N ASN A 118 26.13 -13.15 9.91
CA ASN A 118 27.09 -12.04 10.05
C ASN A 118 26.93 -11.37 11.44
N PRO A 119 27.22 -12.07 12.55
CA PRO A 119 26.93 -11.58 13.90
C PRO A 119 27.68 -10.29 14.28
N GLU A 120 28.78 -9.97 13.57
CA GLU A 120 29.51 -8.73 13.76
C GLU A 120 28.68 -7.47 13.50
N ILE A 121 27.63 -7.55 12.66
CA ILE A 121 26.80 -6.39 12.32
C ILE A 121 26.09 -5.79 13.53
N ALA A 122 25.85 -6.58 14.58
CA ALA A 122 25.19 -6.14 15.80
C ALA A 122 25.90 -4.94 16.46
N GLY A 123 27.23 -4.86 16.31
CA GLY A 123 28.06 -3.80 16.87
C GLY A 123 28.39 -2.65 15.91
N GLU A 124 27.97 -2.71 14.64
CA GLU A 124 28.44 -1.79 13.59
C GLU A 124 27.88 -0.36 13.73
N SER A 125 26.71 -0.20 14.35
CA SER A 125 26.15 1.13 14.62
C SER A 125 25.19 1.12 15.81
N ILE A 126 24.99 2.30 16.41
CA ILE A 126 23.96 2.54 17.42
C ILE A 126 22.55 2.24 16.89
N HIS A 127 22.30 2.46 15.59
CA HIS A 127 21.02 2.19 14.94
C HIS A 127 20.72 0.69 14.87
N VAL A 128 21.72 -0.15 14.57
CA VAL A 128 21.58 -1.62 14.62
C VAL A 128 21.38 -2.10 16.05
N ALA A 129 22.18 -1.59 17.00
CA ALA A 129 22.00 -1.92 18.42
C ALA A 129 20.58 -1.58 18.92
N ALA A 130 20.03 -0.45 18.48
CA ALA A 130 18.65 -0.06 18.79
C ALA A 130 17.62 -1.02 18.20
N ALA A 131 17.76 -1.40 16.92
CA ALA A 131 16.87 -2.35 16.26
C ALA A 131 16.91 -3.75 16.88
N LEU A 132 18.06 -4.18 17.40
CA LEU A 132 18.26 -5.48 18.05
C LEU A 132 17.87 -5.53 19.52
N GLY A 133 17.63 -4.36 20.15
CA GLY A 133 17.36 -4.29 21.58
C GLY A 133 18.59 -4.38 22.49
N ASP A 134 19.80 -4.15 21.98
CA ASP A 134 21.05 -4.20 22.76
C ASP A 134 21.20 -2.94 23.65
N ALA A 135 20.52 -2.94 24.80
CA ALA A 135 20.57 -1.85 25.76
C ALA A 135 21.99 -1.55 26.27
N ASP A 136 22.80 -2.60 26.51
CA ASP A 136 24.18 -2.43 26.94
C ASP A 136 25.03 -1.81 25.82
N GLY A 137 24.78 -2.19 24.57
CA GLY A 137 25.37 -1.59 23.37
C GLY A 137 25.03 -0.11 23.24
N ILE A 138 23.76 0.26 23.43
CA ILE A 138 23.33 1.66 23.46
C ILE A 138 24.13 2.43 24.53
N GLY A 139 24.23 1.89 25.75
CA GLY A 139 25.02 2.50 26.82
C GLY A 139 26.47 2.74 26.41
N ARG A 140 27.14 1.71 25.88
CA ARG A 140 28.54 1.81 25.41
C ARG A 140 28.74 2.84 24.30
N TRP A 141 27.79 2.97 23.37
CA TRP A 141 27.84 3.97 22.30
C TRP A 141 27.71 5.38 22.85
N LEU A 142 26.70 5.62 23.69
CA LEU A 142 26.40 6.95 24.22
C LEU A 142 27.41 7.42 25.27
N ASP A 143 28.05 6.52 26.00
CA ASP A 143 29.12 6.88 26.94
C ASP A 143 30.38 7.39 26.20
N ARG A 144 30.63 6.88 24.99
CA ARG A 144 31.75 7.32 24.14
C ARG A 144 31.38 8.54 23.28
N GLN A 145 30.15 8.57 22.77
CA GLN A 145 29.68 9.55 21.81
C GLN A 145 28.24 9.99 22.12
N PRO A 146 28.02 10.86 23.12
CA PRO A 146 26.68 11.30 23.54
C PRO A 146 25.88 11.95 22.42
N GLN A 147 26.54 12.60 21.46
CA GLN A 147 25.92 13.24 20.29
C GLN A 147 25.18 12.27 19.36
N LEU A 148 25.31 10.95 19.56
CA LEU A 148 24.62 9.94 18.78
C LEU A 148 23.17 9.71 19.19
N LEU A 149 22.74 10.24 20.35
CA LEU A 149 21.42 9.99 20.94
C LEU A 149 20.26 10.17 19.96
N ASP A 150 20.22 11.32 19.27
CA ASP A 150 19.21 11.63 18.24
C ASP A 150 19.84 11.76 16.85
N ARG A 151 21.04 11.20 16.64
CA ARG A 151 21.73 11.29 15.36
C ARG A 151 21.02 10.41 14.34
N LYS A 152 20.44 11.04 13.32
CA LYS A 152 19.87 10.35 12.16
C LYS A 152 20.93 9.56 11.38
N GLY A 153 20.55 8.39 10.87
CA GLY A 153 21.43 7.51 10.12
C GLY A 153 20.73 6.27 9.53
N GLY A 154 21.54 5.34 9.03
CA GLY A 154 21.08 4.13 8.35
C GLY A 154 20.37 4.41 7.01
N PRO A 155 19.69 3.41 6.43
CA PRO A 155 19.08 3.50 5.10
C PRO A 155 17.90 4.49 5.02
N HIS A 156 17.28 4.81 6.15
CA HIS A 156 16.06 5.64 6.22
C HIS A 156 16.29 6.99 6.91
N ASP A 157 17.54 7.32 7.26
CA ASP A 157 17.90 8.56 7.96
C ASP A 157 17.07 8.80 9.25
N LEU A 158 16.90 7.74 10.05
CA LEU A 158 16.12 7.74 11.29
C LEU A 158 17.01 7.82 12.52
N THR A 159 16.46 8.30 13.64
CA THR A 159 17.16 8.28 14.94
C THR A 159 17.25 6.86 15.50
N PRO A 160 18.13 6.57 16.47
CA PRO A 160 18.17 5.26 17.13
C PRO A 160 16.83 4.85 17.73
N LEU A 161 16.13 5.77 18.41
CA LEU A 161 14.82 5.47 19.01
C LEU A 161 13.76 5.12 17.96
N MET A 162 13.81 5.79 16.80
CA MET A 162 12.94 5.45 15.67
C MET A 162 13.27 4.07 15.10
N TYR A 163 14.54 3.68 14.95
CA TYR A 163 14.85 2.29 14.54
C TYR A 163 14.37 1.27 15.57
N ALA A 164 14.47 1.55 16.87
CA ALA A 164 13.88 0.67 17.88
C ALA A 164 12.37 0.52 17.67
N ALA A 165 11.63 1.63 17.51
CA ALA A 165 10.18 1.60 17.33
C ALA A 165 9.73 0.85 16.07
N PHE A 166 10.43 1.04 14.95
CA PHE A 166 10.05 0.47 13.66
C PHE A 166 10.64 -0.93 13.41
N ALA A 167 11.58 -1.42 14.23
CA ALA A 167 12.20 -2.73 14.03
C ALA A 167 11.24 -3.90 14.26
N ARG A 168 11.33 -4.92 13.41
CA ARG A 168 10.71 -6.24 13.53
C ARG A 168 11.78 -7.27 13.17
N VAL A 169 12.31 -7.90 14.21
CA VAL A 169 13.34 -8.94 14.09
C VAL A 169 12.80 -10.15 14.86
N PRO A 170 12.48 -11.27 14.19
CA PRO A 170 11.90 -12.43 14.85
C PRO A 170 12.78 -12.89 16.03
N GLY A 171 12.16 -13.12 17.20
CA GLY A 171 12.87 -13.53 18.42
C GLY A 171 13.58 -12.42 19.18
N HIS A 172 13.60 -11.18 18.68
CA HIS A 172 14.20 -10.03 19.35
C HIS A 172 13.15 -8.98 19.71
N SER A 173 13.35 -8.29 20.83
CA SER A 173 12.60 -7.08 21.17
C SER A 173 13.54 -5.90 21.29
N SER A 174 13.19 -4.79 20.64
CA SER A 174 13.93 -3.53 20.73
C SER A 174 13.57 -2.69 21.97
N LEU A 175 12.56 -3.11 22.75
CA LEU A 175 12.09 -2.38 23.94
C LEU A 175 13.20 -2.13 24.98
N PRO A 176 14.12 -3.07 25.29
CA PRO A 176 15.21 -2.79 26.23
C PRO A 176 16.11 -1.63 25.76
N ALA A 177 16.48 -1.60 24.47
CA ALA A 177 17.26 -0.50 23.91
C ALA A 177 16.48 0.82 23.94
N ALA A 178 15.19 0.79 23.60
CA ALA A 178 14.34 1.97 23.68
C ALA A 178 14.24 2.52 25.11
N ARG A 179 14.15 1.64 26.12
CA ARG A 179 14.10 2.03 27.53
C ARG A 179 15.38 2.75 27.95
N GLU A 180 16.54 2.27 27.49
CA GLU A 180 17.81 2.96 27.72
C GLU A 180 17.86 4.31 26.97
N LEU A 181 17.47 4.36 25.70
CA LEU A 181 17.44 5.60 24.92
C LEU A 181 16.55 6.68 25.57
N VAL A 182 15.34 6.31 26.00
CA VAL A 182 14.40 7.20 26.70
C VAL A 182 14.99 7.64 28.04
N ARG A 183 15.61 6.74 28.82
CA ARG A 183 16.30 7.08 30.07
C ARG A 183 17.44 8.09 29.85
N ARG A 184 18.08 8.06 28.68
CA ARG A 184 19.15 8.99 28.27
C ARG A 184 18.61 10.30 27.66
N GLY A 185 17.30 10.45 27.52
CA GLY A 185 16.65 11.68 27.05
C GLY A 185 16.48 11.77 25.54
N ALA A 186 16.39 10.64 24.83
CA ALA A 186 16.08 10.65 23.40
C ALA A 186 14.73 11.32 23.12
N ASP A 187 14.60 12.00 21.98
CA ASP A 187 13.37 12.68 21.58
C ASP A 187 12.26 11.67 21.24
N VAL A 188 11.30 11.50 22.16
CA VAL A 188 10.15 10.59 22.00
C VAL A 188 9.13 11.06 20.97
N ASN A 189 9.20 12.33 20.55
CA ASN A 189 8.34 12.91 19.52
C ASN A 189 9.06 13.03 18.16
N ALA A 190 10.24 12.43 18.02
CA ALA A 190 10.97 12.38 16.75
C ALA A 190 10.10 11.79 15.63
N PHE A 191 10.22 12.37 14.43
CA PHE A 191 9.43 11.95 13.27
C PHE A 191 10.20 12.08 11.95
N PHE A 192 9.68 11.40 10.92
CA PHE A 192 10.03 11.63 9.52
C PHE A 192 8.79 12.02 8.72
N LEU A 193 9.01 12.59 7.53
CA LEU A 193 7.93 12.95 6.60
C LEU A 193 7.90 11.98 5.43
N ASP A 194 6.78 11.29 5.24
CA ASP A 194 6.51 10.52 4.02
C ASP A 194 5.88 11.42 2.95
N GLY A 195 6.34 11.27 1.70
CA GLY A 195 5.94 12.14 0.58
C GLY A 195 6.18 13.65 0.83
N GLY A 196 7.05 14.00 1.77
CA GLY A 196 7.31 15.38 2.20
C GLY A 196 6.17 16.05 2.98
N GLN A 197 5.13 15.30 3.38
CA GLN A 197 3.90 15.88 3.94
C GLN A 197 3.40 15.14 5.19
N TYR A 198 3.43 13.81 5.22
CA TYR A 198 2.81 13.00 6.26
C TYR A 198 3.79 12.66 7.39
N ARG A 199 3.46 13.04 8.63
CA ARG A 199 4.31 12.82 9.81
C ARG A 199 4.18 11.40 10.35
N PHE A 200 5.29 10.67 10.39
CA PHE A 200 5.43 9.36 11.04
C PHE A 200 6.33 9.47 12.27
N THR A 201 5.76 9.30 13.45
CA THR A 201 6.45 9.47 14.75
C THR A 201 7.05 8.16 15.27
N VAL A 202 7.77 8.24 16.38
CA VAL A 202 8.15 7.06 17.19
C VAL A 202 6.91 6.23 17.57
N LEU A 203 5.82 6.85 18.04
CA LEU A 203 4.57 6.16 18.38
C LEU A 203 3.95 5.46 17.16
N THR A 204 3.93 6.12 16.00
CA THR A 204 3.45 5.51 14.75
C THR A 204 4.21 4.22 14.43
N GLY A 205 5.53 4.20 14.64
CA GLY A 205 6.36 3.00 14.45
C GLY A 205 6.03 1.85 15.41
N VAL A 206 5.79 2.19 16.68
CA VAL A 206 5.41 1.21 17.70
C VAL A 206 4.05 0.59 17.40
N PHE A 207 3.04 1.43 17.13
CA PHE A 207 1.69 0.96 16.84
C PHE A 207 1.62 0.12 15.58
N GLY A 208 2.45 0.43 14.57
CA GLY A 208 2.46 -0.31 13.33
C GLY A 208 1.16 -0.15 12.53
N GLU A 209 0.96 -1.09 11.61
CA GLU A 209 -0.16 -1.19 10.68
C GLU A 209 -0.34 0.03 9.78
N GLY A 210 -1.31 -0.05 8.88
CA GLY A 210 -1.50 0.89 7.80
C GLY A 210 -2.28 0.19 6.70
N GLU A 211 -2.24 0.75 5.49
CA GLU A 211 -3.00 0.24 4.35
C GLU A 211 -2.57 -1.17 3.92
N ALA A 212 -1.34 -1.59 4.26
CA ALA A 212 -0.84 -2.94 3.97
C ALA A 212 -1.19 -3.98 5.06
N GLY A 213 -1.83 -3.54 6.15
CA GLY A 213 -2.36 -4.38 7.23
C GLY A 213 -1.32 -5.05 8.14
N LYS A 214 -1.81 -5.74 9.16
CA LYS A 214 -1.01 -6.36 10.25
C LYS A 214 0.05 -7.38 9.85
N VAL A 215 -0.08 -7.97 8.65
CA VAL A 215 0.89 -8.97 8.17
C VAL A 215 2.12 -8.27 7.62
N ARG A 216 1.93 -7.21 6.83
CA ARG A 216 3.00 -6.52 6.12
C ARG A 216 3.58 -5.35 6.92
N GLN A 217 2.77 -4.77 7.79
CA GLN A 217 3.13 -3.68 8.70
C GLN A 217 2.74 -4.08 10.13
N PRO A 218 3.31 -5.15 10.72
CA PRO A 218 2.89 -5.60 12.03
C PRO A 218 3.12 -4.54 13.12
N PRO A 219 2.28 -4.47 14.16
CA PRO A 219 2.61 -3.73 15.38
C PRO A 219 3.91 -4.25 16.00
N HIS A 220 4.55 -3.45 16.85
CA HIS A 220 5.74 -3.90 17.58
C HIS A 220 5.38 -5.12 18.47
N PRO A 221 6.24 -6.14 18.61
CA PRO A 221 5.94 -7.34 19.42
C PRO A 221 5.48 -7.02 20.84
N GLU A 222 6.05 -5.96 21.43
CA GLU A 222 5.66 -5.41 22.74
C GLU A 222 4.96 -4.04 22.61
N CYS A 223 4.06 -3.91 21.64
CA CYS A 223 3.41 -2.64 21.25
C CYS A 223 2.88 -1.84 22.44
N GLU A 224 2.05 -2.44 23.30
CA GLU A 224 1.44 -1.71 24.43
C GLU A 224 2.49 -1.23 25.44
N ALA A 225 3.43 -2.10 25.83
CA ALA A 225 4.47 -1.75 26.80
C ALA A 225 5.42 -0.66 26.29
N PHE A 226 5.73 -0.69 24.99
CA PHE A 226 6.58 0.34 24.37
C PHE A 226 5.80 1.66 24.19
N ALA A 227 4.55 1.61 23.74
CA ALA A 227 3.74 2.83 23.62
C ALA A 227 3.54 3.52 24.98
N ARG A 228 3.30 2.75 26.06
CA ARG A 228 3.26 3.27 27.44
C ARG A 228 4.56 3.94 27.85
N LEU A 229 5.71 3.30 27.59
CA LEU A 229 7.03 3.90 27.86
C LEU A 229 7.17 5.28 27.21
N LEU A 230 6.75 5.42 25.94
CA LEU A 230 6.86 6.68 25.20
C LEU A 230 5.88 7.73 25.74
N LEU A 231 4.63 7.36 26.00
CA LEU A 231 3.60 8.27 26.53
C LEU A 231 3.95 8.75 27.94
N GLU A 232 4.44 7.87 28.81
CA GLU A 232 4.96 8.22 30.15
C GLU A 232 6.18 9.16 30.08
N ALA A 233 6.98 9.06 29.01
CA ALA A 233 8.11 9.93 28.74
C ALA A 233 7.75 11.24 28.00
N GLY A 234 6.47 11.49 27.73
CA GLY A 234 5.97 12.74 27.14
C GLY A 234 5.75 12.71 25.63
N ALA A 235 5.55 11.54 25.03
CA ALA A 235 5.07 11.46 23.65
C ALA A 235 3.64 12.01 23.54
N GLU A 236 3.35 12.75 22.46
CA GLU A 236 2.04 13.38 22.22
C GLU A 236 0.97 12.31 21.93
N ALA A 237 -0.10 12.28 22.72
CA ALA A 237 -1.20 11.33 22.52
C ALA A 237 -2.04 11.60 21.25
N ASN A 238 -2.07 12.85 20.78
CA ASN A 238 -2.62 13.18 19.47
C ASN A 238 -1.62 12.75 18.39
N ASP A 239 -1.67 11.47 17.99
CA ASP A 239 -0.91 10.95 16.85
C ASP A 239 -1.87 10.54 15.74
N SER A 240 -2.15 11.49 14.84
CA SER A 240 -3.15 11.29 13.79
C SER A 240 -2.74 10.20 12.79
N GLN A 241 -1.43 10.04 12.53
CA GLN A 241 -0.95 9.00 11.61
C GLN A 241 -1.06 7.61 12.24
N ALA A 242 -0.74 7.44 13.52
CA ALA A 242 -0.94 6.17 14.22
C ALA A 242 -2.42 5.78 14.28
N LEU A 243 -3.31 6.74 14.54
CA LEU A 243 -4.75 6.50 14.56
C LEU A 243 -5.29 6.17 13.17
N TYR A 244 -4.82 6.83 12.11
CA TYR A 244 -5.13 6.45 10.73
C TYR A 244 -4.69 5.01 10.44
N ASN A 245 -3.43 4.69 10.74
CA ASN A 245 -2.86 3.37 10.48
C ASN A 245 -3.61 2.23 11.19
N ARG A 246 -4.14 2.50 12.40
CA ARG A 246 -4.85 1.52 13.22
C ARG A 246 -6.36 1.47 12.98
N MET A 247 -6.92 2.35 12.14
CA MET A 247 -8.38 2.44 12.02
C MET A 247 -9.00 1.34 11.14
N PHE A 248 -8.23 0.71 10.25
CA PHE A 248 -8.74 -0.22 9.24
C PHE A 248 -9.33 -1.51 9.85
N GLU A 249 -8.86 -1.90 11.03
CA GLU A 249 -9.32 -3.09 11.75
C GLU A 249 -10.18 -2.71 12.97
N PRO A 250 -11.07 -3.59 13.46
CA PRO A 250 -11.91 -3.30 14.65
C PRO A 250 -11.15 -3.17 15.98
N ASP A 251 -9.85 -3.46 16.03
CA ASP A 251 -9.06 -3.34 17.26
C ASP A 251 -9.03 -1.88 17.74
N ASN A 252 -9.24 -1.70 19.04
CA ASN A 252 -9.31 -0.39 19.68
C ASN A 252 -8.18 -0.18 20.70
N THR A 253 -7.20 -1.08 20.77
CA THR A 253 -6.13 -1.02 21.77
C THR A 253 -5.32 0.27 21.67
N CYS A 254 -4.93 0.68 20.46
CA CYS A 254 -4.26 1.96 20.20
C CYS A 254 -5.10 3.16 20.68
N LEU A 255 -6.36 3.25 20.22
CA LEU A 255 -7.26 4.35 20.57
C LEU A 255 -7.49 4.43 22.09
N LYS A 256 -7.74 3.30 22.76
CA LYS A 256 -7.92 3.25 24.22
C LYS A 256 -6.70 3.78 24.96
N LEU A 257 -5.50 3.39 24.52
CA LEU A 257 -4.26 3.84 25.13
C LEU A 257 -4.06 5.35 24.95
N LEU A 258 -4.29 5.89 23.75
CA LEU A 258 -4.15 7.33 23.52
C LEU A 258 -5.17 8.16 24.30
N LEU A 259 -6.40 7.66 24.47
CA LEU A 259 -7.42 8.27 25.35
C LEU A 259 -6.97 8.29 26.82
N GLU A 260 -6.35 7.21 27.31
CA GLU A 260 -5.81 7.13 28.68
C GLU A 260 -4.76 8.23 28.95
N TYR A 261 -3.99 8.62 27.93
CA TYR A 261 -2.94 9.64 28.02
C TYR A 261 -3.37 11.02 27.46
N GLY A 262 -4.67 11.27 27.34
CA GLY A 262 -5.20 12.62 27.15
C GLY A 262 -5.58 13.03 25.73
N LEU A 263 -5.69 12.07 24.78
CA LEU A 263 -6.36 12.34 23.50
C LEU A 263 -7.81 12.80 23.75
N SER A 264 -8.20 13.90 23.10
CA SER A 264 -9.49 14.57 23.28
C SER A 264 -10.29 14.64 21.98
N ALA A 265 -11.62 14.72 22.12
CA ALA A 265 -12.54 14.97 20.99
C ALA A 265 -12.29 16.31 20.27
N THR A 266 -11.62 17.26 20.94
CA THR A 266 -11.28 18.58 20.38
C THR A 266 -9.94 18.61 19.64
N ASP A 267 -9.17 17.53 19.70
CA ASP A 267 -7.86 17.48 19.05
C ASP A 267 -8.00 17.49 17.54
N THR A 268 -7.38 18.48 16.90
CA THR A 268 -7.34 18.58 15.44
C THR A 268 -6.31 17.63 14.87
N ASN A 269 -6.58 17.08 13.68
CA ASN A 269 -5.63 16.19 13.03
C ASN A 269 -4.30 16.89 12.74
N ASN A 270 -3.19 16.21 13.00
CA ASN A 270 -1.83 16.76 12.97
C ASN A 270 -0.87 15.99 12.03
N TRP A 271 -1.42 15.28 11.06
CA TRP A 271 -0.64 14.49 10.09
C TRP A 271 0.19 15.32 9.11
N LEU A 272 -0.16 16.60 8.86
CA LEU A 272 0.54 17.46 7.91
C LEU A 272 1.45 18.46 8.61
N VAL A 273 2.73 18.44 8.24
CA VAL A 273 3.76 19.35 8.78
C VAL A 273 4.43 20.08 7.61
N ARG A 274 4.62 21.39 7.76
CA ARG A 274 5.36 22.23 6.81
C ARG A 274 6.86 22.01 6.94
N GLU A 275 7.63 22.44 5.95
CA GLU A 275 9.10 22.37 5.99
C GLU A 275 9.72 23.12 7.18
N ASP A 276 9.04 24.14 7.72
CA ASP A 276 9.47 24.88 8.90
C ASP A 276 9.14 24.17 10.24
N GLY A 277 8.62 22.93 10.17
CA GLY A 277 8.27 22.10 11.32
C GLY A 277 6.92 22.42 11.95
N LYS A 278 6.15 23.38 11.40
CA LYS A 278 4.83 23.74 11.94
C LYS A 278 3.72 22.91 11.34
N PHE A 279 2.70 22.60 12.14
CA PHE A 279 1.51 21.92 11.66
C PHE A 279 0.75 22.78 10.63
N VAL A 280 0.24 22.10 9.60
CA VAL A 280 -0.75 22.68 8.71
C VAL A 280 -2.10 22.68 9.43
N ALA A 281 -2.75 23.84 9.48
CA ALA A 281 -4.05 23.97 10.13
C ALA A 281 -5.08 23.00 9.53
N ASN A 282 -5.74 22.22 10.38
CA ASN A 282 -6.79 21.30 9.99
C ASN A 282 -8.06 21.60 10.81
N SER A 283 -9.18 21.81 10.13
CA SER A 283 -10.46 22.09 10.77
C SER A 283 -11.19 20.84 11.26
N GLN A 284 -10.76 19.64 10.85
CA GLN A 284 -11.34 18.38 11.29
C GLN A 284 -10.60 17.83 12.50
N THR A 285 -11.36 17.29 13.46
CA THR A 285 -10.79 16.62 14.63
C THR A 285 -10.39 15.18 14.31
N VAL A 286 -9.52 14.62 15.13
CA VAL A 286 -9.16 13.20 15.09
C VAL A 286 -10.40 12.31 15.26
N PHE A 287 -11.29 12.71 16.16
CA PHE A 287 -12.54 12.01 16.41
C PHE A 287 -13.47 12.03 15.20
N ASP A 288 -13.56 13.14 14.47
CA ASP A 288 -14.38 13.21 13.25
C ASP A 288 -13.97 12.14 12.25
N TYR A 289 -12.66 11.97 12.06
CA TYR A 289 -12.10 11.03 11.10
C TYR A 289 -12.29 9.58 11.56
N GLN A 290 -11.98 9.28 12.82
CA GLN A 290 -12.18 7.96 13.42
C GLN A 290 -13.65 7.55 13.45
N LEU A 291 -14.55 8.48 13.77
CA LEU A 291 -16.00 8.25 13.80
C LEU A 291 -16.53 7.99 12.39
N ALA A 292 -16.07 8.76 11.40
CA ALA A 292 -16.45 8.55 10.01
C ALA A 292 -16.13 7.13 9.55
N TRP A 293 -14.87 6.71 9.73
CA TRP A 293 -14.43 5.36 9.35
C TRP A 293 -15.21 4.28 10.11
N ALA A 294 -15.37 4.43 11.43
CA ALA A 294 -16.05 3.46 12.28
C ALA A 294 -17.53 3.26 11.89
N LEU A 295 -18.22 4.34 11.53
CA LEU A 295 -19.63 4.28 11.10
C LEU A 295 -19.78 3.59 9.73
N GLU A 296 -18.92 3.95 8.77
CA GLU A 296 -18.95 3.38 7.42
C GLU A 296 -18.62 1.88 7.42
N HIS A 297 -17.65 1.48 8.24
CA HIS A 297 -17.17 0.09 8.34
C HIS A 297 -17.85 -0.70 9.46
N ARG A 298 -18.95 -0.18 10.04
CA ARG A 298 -19.81 -0.87 11.02
C ARG A 298 -19.08 -1.32 12.29
N MET A 299 -18.12 -0.52 12.75
CA MET A 299 -17.32 -0.76 13.95
C MET A 299 -18.01 -0.19 15.19
N GLY A 300 -19.16 -0.76 15.58
CA GLY A 300 -20.02 -0.21 16.64
C GLY A 300 -19.32 -0.01 17.98
N ASP A 301 -18.37 -0.87 18.35
CA ASP A 301 -17.59 -0.73 19.58
C ASP A 301 -16.68 0.50 19.58
N ARG A 302 -16.09 0.84 18.43
CA ARG A 302 -15.30 2.07 18.28
C ARG A 302 -16.19 3.30 18.35
N VAL A 303 -17.38 3.26 17.74
CA VAL A 303 -18.35 4.35 17.83
C VAL A 303 -18.72 4.62 19.29
N ARG A 304 -19.02 3.57 20.08
CA ARG A 304 -19.29 3.70 21.52
C ARG A 304 -18.12 4.33 22.26
N LEU A 305 -16.92 3.83 22.03
CA LEU A 305 -15.70 4.33 22.67
C LEU A 305 -15.48 5.83 22.39
N LEU A 306 -15.66 6.27 21.14
CA LEU A 306 -15.52 7.67 20.75
C LEU A 306 -16.61 8.54 21.40
N VAL A 307 -17.86 8.09 21.40
CA VAL A 307 -18.99 8.83 22.01
C VAL A 307 -18.84 8.93 23.53
N GLU A 308 -18.40 7.86 24.20
CA GLU A 308 -18.06 7.86 25.63
C GLU A 308 -16.98 8.89 25.98
N ASN A 309 -16.12 9.24 25.03
CA ASN A 309 -15.04 10.23 25.19
C ASN A 309 -15.34 11.57 24.50
N GLY A 310 -16.60 11.87 24.19
CA GLY A 310 -17.03 13.20 23.77
C GLY A 310 -17.23 13.42 22.26
N ALA A 311 -17.29 12.36 21.45
CA ALA A 311 -17.69 12.50 20.05
C ALA A 311 -19.13 13.00 19.90
N ASP A 312 -19.36 13.93 18.98
CA ASP A 312 -20.68 14.52 18.73
C ASP A 312 -21.60 13.54 17.98
N VAL A 313 -22.68 13.11 18.63
CA VAL A 313 -23.68 12.19 18.07
C VAL A 313 -24.61 12.84 17.04
N HIS A 314 -24.57 14.17 16.90
CA HIS A 314 -25.38 14.94 15.94
C HIS A 314 -24.62 15.30 14.68
N LYS A 315 -23.28 15.28 14.73
CA LYS A 315 -22.44 15.70 13.61
C LYS A 315 -22.60 14.74 12.42
N PRO A 316 -23.06 15.22 11.25
CA PRO A 316 -23.19 14.36 10.08
C PRO A 316 -21.83 13.91 9.53
N VAL A 317 -21.71 12.62 9.27
CA VAL A 317 -20.64 12.00 8.50
C VAL A 317 -21.17 11.67 7.11
N ASN A 318 -20.58 12.24 6.06
CA ASN A 318 -20.98 12.00 4.66
C ASN A 318 -22.50 12.12 4.43
N GLY A 319 -23.08 13.16 5.04
CA GLY A 319 -24.50 13.52 4.92
C GLY A 319 -25.46 12.69 5.77
N ARG A 320 -24.97 11.87 6.71
CA ARG A 320 -25.77 11.06 7.64
C ARG A 320 -25.27 11.21 9.07
N THR A 321 -26.17 11.30 10.03
CA THR A 321 -25.84 11.28 11.45
C THR A 321 -25.36 9.88 11.88
N PRO A 322 -24.61 9.78 13.00
CA PRO A 322 -24.27 8.49 13.60
C PRO A 322 -25.47 7.56 13.79
N TYR A 323 -26.64 8.12 14.16
CA TYR A 323 -27.90 7.36 14.26
C TYR A 323 -28.31 6.74 12.93
N GLU A 324 -28.30 7.53 11.84
CA GLU A 324 -28.68 7.04 10.51
C GLU A 324 -27.71 5.96 10.01
N TRP A 325 -26.40 6.12 10.25
CA TRP A 325 -25.40 5.09 9.96
C TRP A 325 -25.63 3.79 10.74
N ALA A 326 -25.89 3.87 12.05
CA ALA A 326 -26.21 2.70 12.86
C ALA A 326 -27.46 1.97 12.36
N ARG A 327 -28.48 2.72 11.93
CA ARG A 327 -29.70 2.17 11.31
C ARG A 327 -29.40 1.51 9.96
N LEU A 328 -28.59 2.14 9.12
CA LEU A 328 -28.17 1.62 7.81
C LEU A 328 -27.41 0.30 7.94
N GLY A 329 -26.52 0.21 8.94
CA GLY A 329 -25.80 -1.02 9.29
C GLY A 329 -26.66 -2.10 9.94
N ASN A 330 -27.94 -1.82 10.24
CA ASN A 330 -28.86 -2.66 11.00
C ASN A 330 -28.33 -3.03 12.41
N ASP A 331 -27.53 -2.14 13.01
CA ASP A 331 -27.05 -2.27 14.39
C ASP A 331 -28.07 -1.67 15.37
N LYS A 332 -28.98 -2.53 15.84
CA LYS A 332 -30.00 -2.14 16.81
C LYS A 332 -29.41 -1.73 18.15
N GLY A 333 -28.32 -2.37 18.57
CA GLY A 333 -27.68 -2.07 19.84
C GLY A 333 -27.04 -0.69 19.84
N LEU A 334 -26.33 -0.36 18.76
CA LEU A 334 -25.75 0.96 18.57
C LEU A 334 -26.82 2.04 18.37
N THR A 335 -27.88 1.73 17.61
CA THR A 335 -29.03 2.65 17.44
C THR A 335 -29.61 3.07 18.79
N LEU A 336 -29.92 2.10 19.67
CA LEU A 336 -30.48 2.38 21.00
C LEU A 336 -29.52 3.18 21.87
N TYR A 337 -28.25 2.80 21.84
CA TYR A 337 -27.20 3.50 22.57
C TYR A 337 -27.07 4.97 22.13
N LEU A 338 -27.01 5.24 20.83
CA LEU A 338 -26.89 6.62 20.32
C LEU A 338 -28.08 7.48 20.74
N VAL A 339 -29.30 6.94 20.75
CA VAL A 339 -30.48 7.65 21.27
C VAL A 339 -30.34 7.93 22.78
N GLN A 340 -29.81 6.98 23.56
CA GLN A 340 -29.51 7.21 24.98
C GLN A 340 -28.46 8.30 25.19
N GLN A 341 -27.53 8.46 24.24
CA GLN A 341 -26.53 9.53 24.22
C GLN A 341 -27.05 10.85 23.60
N GLY A 342 -28.35 10.95 23.31
CA GLY A 342 -28.99 12.18 22.84
C GLY A 342 -29.22 12.29 21.33
N ALA A 343 -28.82 11.29 20.53
CA ALA A 343 -29.06 11.32 19.09
C ALA A 343 -30.56 11.36 18.75
N VAL A 344 -30.93 12.16 17.75
CA VAL A 344 -32.33 12.30 17.31
C VAL A 344 -32.70 11.14 16.39
N ALA A 345 -33.73 10.38 16.78
CA ALA A 345 -34.28 9.33 15.94
C ALA A 345 -35.02 9.93 14.74
N VAL A 346 -34.50 9.72 13.53
CA VAL A 346 -35.10 10.21 12.28
C VAL A 346 -35.52 9.06 11.37
N ARG A 347 -36.49 9.32 10.49
CA ARG A 347 -36.84 8.40 9.41
C ARG A 347 -35.72 8.43 8.36
N LEU A 348 -35.21 7.26 8.00
CA LEU A 348 -34.24 7.10 6.91
C LEU A 348 -34.85 7.50 5.56
N LYS A 349 -34.00 8.03 4.68
CA LYS A 349 -34.36 8.33 3.29
C LYS A 349 -34.77 7.05 2.55
N ASP A 350 -35.54 7.17 1.48
CA ASP A 350 -36.05 6.01 0.78
C ASP A 350 -34.92 5.18 0.14
N GLU A 351 -33.83 5.82 -0.32
CA GLU A 351 -32.63 5.12 -0.84
C GLU A 351 -31.91 4.30 0.26
N ASP A 352 -31.79 4.85 1.47
CA ASP A 352 -31.21 4.14 2.63
C ASP A 352 -32.07 2.92 3.02
N GLN A 353 -33.40 3.05 2.91
CA GLN A 353 -34.30 1.93 3.14
C GLN A 353 -34.15 0.85 2.05
N VAL A 354 -34.00 1.25 0.78
CA VAL A 354 -33.69 0.33 -0.32
C VAL A 354 -32.36 -0.38 -0.10
N TYR A 355 -31.32 0.34 0.32
CA TYR A 355 -30.02 -0.23 0.70
C TYR A 355 -30.20 -1.38 1.70
N ILE A 356 -30.94 -1.12 2.80
CA ILE A 356 -31.20 -2.10 3.85
C ILE A 356 -31.93 -3.33 3.29
N GLN A 357 -32.94 -3.14 2.43
CA GLN A 357 -33.68 -4.26 1.84
C GLN A 357 -32.80 -5.12 0.93
N ILE A 358 -31.93 -4.50 0.11
CA ILE A 358 -30.99 -5.22 -0.75
C ILE A 358 -30.02 -6.03 0.10
N ARG A 359 -29.41 -5.42 1.13
CA ARG A 359 -28.40 -6.04 2.03
C ARG A 359 -29.00 -6.98 3.08
N GLN A 360 -30.33 -7.12 3.13
CA GLN A 360 -30.98 -7.98 4.10
C GLN A 360 -30.70 -9.46 3.80
N LYS A 361 -29.98 -10.14 4.72
CA LYS A 361 -29.72 -11.57 4.62
C LYS A 361 -31.02 -12.39 4.70
N PRO A 362 -31.18 -13.45 3.89
CA PRO A 362 -32.38 -14.27 3.91
C PRO A 362 -32.55 -14.98 5.26
N ARG A 363 -33.79 -15.02 5.77
CA ARG A 363 -34.13 -15.65 7.07
C ARG A 363 -34.08 -17.19 7.07
N LYS A 364 -34.00 -17.84 5.91
CA LYS A 364 -33.96 -19.31 5.76
C LYS A 364 -32.94 -19.72 4.68
N LYS A 365 -32.21 -20.82 4.91
CA LYS A 365 -31.28 -21.41 3.92
C LYS A 365 -32.03 -22.05 2.75
N ALA A 366 -31.44 -21.88 1.56
CA ALA A 366 -31.75 -22.50 0.26
C ALA A 366 -33.21 -22.42 -0.19
N ILE A 367 -33.45 -21.60 -1.21
CA ILE A 367 -34.75 -21.45 -1.88
C ILE A 367 -34.63 -22.15 -3.24
N ALA A 368 -35.55 -23.06 -3.56
CA ALA A 368 -35.56 -23.74 -4.86
C ALA A 368 -35.62 -22.72 -6.03
N PRO A 369 -35.01 -22.98 -7.20
CA PRO A 369 -34.86 -22.00 -8.28
C PRO A 369 -36.16 -21.31 -8.75
N ALA A 370 -37.25 -22.07 -8.86
CA ALA A 370 -38.57 -21.51 -9.22
C ALA A 370 -39.12 -20.55 -8.14
N VAL A 371 -38.85 -20.86 -6.87
CA VAL A 371 -39.23 -20.01 -5.74
C VAL A 371 -38.31 -18.78 -5.67
N ALA A 372 -37.03 -18.91 -6.05
CA ALA A 372 -36.09 -17.80 -6.14
C ALA A 372 -36.51 -16.75 -7.19
N SER A 373 -36.97 -17.18 -8.37
CA SER A 373 -37.47 -16.27 -9.41
C SER A 373 -38.72 -15.49 -8.96
N LYS A 374 -39.71 -16.18 -8.36
CA LYS A 374 -40.91 -15.52 -7.82
C LYS A 374 -40.58 -14.56 -6.67
N HIS A 375 -39.63 -14.93 -5.81
CA HIS A 375 -39.15 -14.05 -4.73
C HIS A 375 -38.45 -12.81 -5.28
N MET A 376 -37.63 -12.94 -6.33
CA MET A 376 -36.96 -11.80 -6.96
C MET A 376 -37.97 -10.84 -7.60
N ALA A 377 -38.99 -11.35 -8.31
CA ALA A 377 -40.06 -10.51 -8.85
C ALA A 377 -40.84 -9.76 -7.76
N SER A 378 -41.15 -10.43 -6.64
CA SER A 378 -41.79 -9.81 -5.48
C SER A 378 -40.88 -8.76 -4.83
N PHE A 379 -39.58 -9.03 -4.75
CA PHE A 379 -38.58 -8.11 -4.23
C PHE A 379 -38.50 -6.84 -5.07
N ILE A 380 -38.34 -6.96 -6.41
CA ILE A 380 -38.30 -5.80 -7.31
C ILE A 380 -39.57 -4.96 -7.18
N LYS A 381 -40.75 -5.60 -7.13
CA LYS A 381 -42.02 -4.90 -6.93
C LYS A 381 -42.07 -4.15 -5.59
N HIS A 382 -41.51 -4.73 -4.53
CA HIS A 382 -41.42 -4.08 -3.23
C HIS A 382 -40.49 -2.85 -3.27
N ILE A 383 -39.29 -2.98 -3.87
CA ILE A 383 -38.34 -1.88 -4.02
C ILE A 383 -38.94 -0.73 -4.85
N LYS A 384 -39.62 -1.03 -5.97
CA LYS A 384 -40.32 0.00 -6.77
C LYS A 384 -41.40 0.74 -5.99
N ARG A 385 -42.12 0.05 -5.08
CA ARG A 385 -43.10 0.72 -4.20
C ARG A 385 -42.41 1.64 -3.18
N LEU A 386 -41.22 1.28 -2.74
CA LEU A 386 -40.45 2.02 -1.73
C LEU A 386 -39.78 3.27 -2.33
N ALA A 387 -39.12 3.13 -3.47
CA ALA A 387 -38.37 4.22 -4.12
C ALA A 387 -39.18 5.00 -5.18
N GLY A 388 -40.40 4.56 -5.49
CA GLY A 388 -41.18 5.08 -6.61
C GLY A 388 -40.70 4.54 -7.97
N ASP A 389 -41.23 5.12 -9.05
CA ASP A 389 -40.95 4.70 -10.43
C ASP A 389 -39.66 5.30 -11.03
N GLY A 390 -38.81 5.91 -10.19
CA GLY A 390 -37.53 6.48 -10.61
C GLY A 390 -36.46 5.43 -10.94
N ASP A 391 -35.36 5.87 -11.55
CA ASP A 391 -34.19 5.03 -11.78
C ASP A 391 -33.50 4.71 -10.44
N ILE A 392 -33.81 3.54 -9.90
CA ILE A 392 -33.26 3.04 -8.64
C ILE A 392 -31.75 2.90 -8.74
N ALA A 393 -31.21 2.38 -9.85
CA ALA A 393 -29.77 2.19 -10.01
C ALA A 393 -29.02 3.54 -9.98
N ALA A 394 -29.52 4.56 -10.68
CA ALA A 394 -28.95 5.90 -10.64
C ALA A 394 -29.06 6.55 -9.26
N SER A 395 -30.21 6.39 -8.58
CA SER A 395 -30.44 6.94 -7.24
C SER A 395 -29.51 6.30 -6.21
N MET A 396 -29.36 4.97 -6.26
CA MET A 396 -28.46 4.22 -5.40
C MET A 396 -26.99 4.53 -5.69
N ARG A 397 -26.59 4.69 -6.95
CA ARG A 397 -25.22 5.11 -7.31
C ARG A 397 -24.86 6.47 -6.71
N LYS A 398 -25.83 7.37 -6.57
CA LYS A 398 -25.62 8.67 -5.92
C LYS A 398 -25.59 8.57 -4.39
N ALA A 399 -26.52 7.81 -3.80
CA ALA A 399 -26.67 7.73 -2.34
C ALA A 399 -25.69 6.75 -1.66
N HIS A 400 -25.27 5.71 -2.37
CA HIS A 400 -24.44 4.60 -1.92
C HIS A 400 -23.50 4.10 -3.04
N PRO A 401 -22.55 4.92 -3.50
CA PRO A 401 -21.73 4.65 -4.70
C PRO A 401 -20.94 3.34 -4.64
N ALA A 402 -20.46 2.92 -3.46
CA ALA A 402 -19.64 1.72 -3.29
C ALA A 402 -20.46 0.44 -3.00
N MET A 403 -21.79 0.53 -2.85
CA MET A 403 -22.61 -0.58 -2.36
C MET A 403 -22.48 -1.87 -3.18
N PHE A 404 -22.33 -1.75 -4.50
CA PHE A 404 -22.20 -2.92 -5.38
C PHE A 404 -20.80 -3.54 -5.23
N HIS A 405 -19.77 -2.70 -5.17
CA HIS A 405 -18.37 -3.08 -4.92
C HIS A 405 -18.22 -3.79 -3.58
N ASP A 406 -18.74 -3.20 -2.50
CA ASP A 406 -18.71 -3.76 -1.15
C ASP A 406 -19.38 -5.13 -1.10
N ALA A 407 -20.55 -5.28 -1.73
CA ALA A 407 -21.24 -6.58 -1.76
C ALA A 407 -20.44 -7.65 -2.52
N ALA A 408 -19.73 -7.28 -3.59
CA ALA A 408 -18.86 -8.18 -4.31
C ALA A 408 -17.65 -8.59 -3.45
N GLY A 409 -17.00 -7.62 -2.79
CA GLY A 409 -15.88 -7.86 -1.88
C GLY A 409 -16.25 -8.66 -0.62
N GLU A 410 -17.46 -8.49 -0.09
CA GLU A 410 -17.97 -9.28 1.05
C GLU A 410 -18.52 -10.67 0.65
N ASN A 411 -18.48 -11.02 -0.64
CA ASN A 411 -19.08 -12.23 -1.20
C ASN A 411 -20.61 -12.35 -0.94
N ASP A 412 -21.34 -11.24 -0.88
CA ASP A 412 -22.81 -11.22 -0.72
C ASP A 412 -23.51 -11.45 -2.07
N LEU A 413 -23.48 -12.71 -2.52
CA LEU A 413 -24.07 -13.15 -3.79
C LEU A 413 -25.53 -12.75 -3.95
N GLU A 414 -26.29 -12.73 -2.86
CA GLU A 414 -27.72 -12.42 -2.89
C GLU A 414 -27.95 -10.91 -3.10
N ALA A 415 -27.20 -10.06 -2.39
CA ALA A 415 -27.25 -8.62 -2.63
C ALA A 415 -26.84 -8.27 -4.06
N VAL A 416 -25.78 -8.90 -4.59
CA VAL A 416 -25.34 -8.72 -5.98
C VAL A 416 -26.42 -9.15 -6.98
N ARG A 417 -27.04 -10.33 -6.80
CA ARG A 417 -28.18 -10.76 -7.65
C ARG A 417 -29.32 -9.76 -7.65
N ARG A 418 -29.66 -9.21 -6.47
CA ARG A 418 -30.71 -8.18 -6.34
C ARG A 418 -30.34 -6.90 -7.08
N MET A 419 -29.11 -6.41 -6.94
CA MET A 419 -28.65 -5.20 -7.63
C MET A 419 -28.63 -5.37 -9.15
N LEU A 420 -28.13 -6.50 -9.64
CA LEU A 420 -28.17 -6.84 -11.08
C LEU A 420 -29.62 -6.91 -11.59
N ALA A 421 -30.54 -7.50 -10.83
CA ALA A 421 -31.96 -7.55 -11.18
C ALA A 421 -32.67 -6.18 -11.13
N LEU A 422 -32.10 -5.21 -10.39
CA LEU A 422 -32.54 -3.82 -10.36
C LEU A 422 -31.87 -2.96 -11.45
N GLY A 423 -31.03 -3.55 -12.30
CA GLY A 423 -30.40 -2.86 -13.44
C GLY A 423 -29.11 -2.11 -13.10
N PHE A 424 -28.41 -2.50 -12.02
CA PHE A 424 -27.08 -1.95 -11.76
C PHE A 424 -26.11 -2.38 -12.86
N ASP A 425 -25.27 -1.44 -13.30
CA ASP A 425 -24.17 -1.73 -14.22
C ASP A 425 -23.12 -2.63 -13.53
N VAL A 426 -22.89 -3.82 -14.08
CA VAL A 426 -21.93 -4.80 -13.58
C VAL A 426 -20.48 -4.29 -13.65
N ASN A 427 -20.21 -3.33 -14.54
CA ASN A 427 -18.91 -2.69 -14.73
C ASN A 427 -18.82 -1.32 -14.05
N ALA A 428 -19.77 -0.96 -13.18
CA ALA A 428 -19.75 0.30 -12.46
C ALA A 428 -18.39 0.51 -11.78
N MET A 429 -17.76 1.66 -12.00
CA MET A 429 -16.44 1.99 -11.48
C MET A 429 -16.54 3.03 -10.37
N THR A 430 -15.93 2.74 -9.22
CA THR A 430 -15.60 3.73 -8.19
C THR A 430 -14.08 3.94 -8.19
N SER A 431 -13.36 3.39 -7.21
CA SER A 431 -11.91 3.16 -7.32
C SER A 431 -11.60 1.86 -8.06
N ARG A 432 -12.55 0.91 -8.10
CA ARG A 432 -12.43 -0.43 -8.70
C ARG A 432 -13.80 -0.85 -9.27
N THR A 433 -13.86 -1.93 -10.06
CA THR A 433 -15.15 -2.56 -10.44
C THR A 433 -15.53 -3.66 -9.43
N PRO A 434 -16.80 -4.12 -9.39
CA PRO A 434 -17.17 -5.27 -8.57
C PRO A 434 -16.32 -6.53 -8.83
N LEU A 435 -15.87 -6.74 -10.08
CA LEU A 435 -15.01 -7.87 -10.41
C LEU A 435 -13.60 -7.73 -9.83
N HIS A 436 -13.06 -6.51 -9.73
CA HIS A 436 -11.79 -6.26 -9.04
C HIS A 436 -11.89 -6.64 -7.56
N GLU A 437 -12.98 -6.28 -6.88
CA GLU A 437 -13.20 -6.63 -5.46
C GLU A 437 -13.30 -8.15 -5.25
N ALA A 438 -14.07 -8.83 -6.12
CA ALA A 438 -14.18 -10.28 -6.09
C ALA A 438 -12.81 -10.95 -6.35
N ALA A 439 -12.02 -10.41 -7.29
CA ALA A 439 -10.70 -10.92 -7.64
C ALA A 439 -9.67 -10.72 -6.51
N LEU A 440 -9.64 -9.51 -5.93
CA LEU A 440 -8.82 -9.16 -4.77
C LEU A 440 -9.00 -10.15 -3.62
N HIS A 441 -10.23 -10.56 -3.33
CA HIS A 441 -10.53 -11.47 -2.22
C HIS A 441 -10.63 -12.95 -2.64
N GLY A 442 -10.46 -13.28 -3.92
CA GLY A 442 -10.52 -14.66 -4.42
C GLY A 442 -11.92 -15.28 -4.37
N HIS A 443 -12.97 -14.46 -4.45
CA HIS A 443 -14.37 -14.91 -4.39
C HIS A 443 -14.84 -15.51 -5.71
N MET A 444 -14.47 -16.76 -5.96
CA MET A 444 -14.69 -17.47 -7.22
C MET A 444 -16.15 -17.50 -7.69
N GLU A 445 -17.10 -17.78 -6.78
CA GLU A 445 -18.53 -17.79 -7.11
C GLU A 445 -19.06 -16.39 -7.43
N MET A 446 -18.53 -15.36 -6.78
CA MET A 446 -18.89 -13.96 -7.07
C MET A 446 -18.36 -13.55 -8.44
N ALA A 447 -17.10 -13.87 -8.76
CA ALA A 447 -16.53 -13.60 -10.07
C ALA A 447 -17.30 -14.29 -11.18
N ARG A 448 -17.66 -15.58 -11.00
CA ARG A 448 -18.54 -16.32 -11.93
C ARG A 448 -19.88 -15.61 -12.15
N LEU A 449 -20.51 -15.15 -11.06
CA LEU A 449 -21.77 -14.42 -11.13
C LEU A 449 -21.63 -13.12 -11.92
N LEU A 450 -20.62 -12.31 -11.63
CA LEU A 450 -20.39 -11.03 -12.29
C LEU A 450 -20.10 -11.23 -13.79
N ILE A 451 -19.21 -12.17 -14.14
CA ILE A 451 -18.88 -12.48 -15.54
C ILE A 451 -20.09 -13.01 -16.30
N ALA A 452 -20.91 -13.88 -15.69
CA ALA A 452 -22.15 -14.36 -16.30
C ALA A 452 -23.15 -13.22 -16.59
N HIS A 453 -23.00 -12.07 -15.93
CA HIS A 453 -23.79 -10.85 -16.16
C HIS A 453 -23.06 -9.80 -17.01
N GLY A 454 -21.91 -10.13 -17.62
CA GLY A 454 -21.19 -9.26 -18.55
C GLY A 454 -20.09 -8.39 -17.94
N ALA A 455 -19.55 -8.78 -16.78
CA ALA A 455 -18.37 -8.12 -16.24
C ALA A 455 -17.19 -8.23 -17.21
N ASP A 456 -16.56 -7.10 -17.51
CA ASP A 456 -15.38 -7.03 -18.39
C ASP A 456 -14.11 -7.30 -17.57
N THR A 457 -13.39 -8.34 -17.96
CA THR A 457 -12.16 -8.82 -17.31
C THR A 457 -10.92 -7.99 -17.66
N THR A 458 -11.04 -7.04 -18.58
CA THR A 458 -9.94 -6.21 -19.10
C THR A 458 -9.90 -4.79 -18.53
N ILE A 459 -10.96 -4.35 -17.84
CA ILE A 459 -11.02 -3.00 -17.24
C ILE A 459 -9.86 -2.83 -16.26
N ARG A 460 -9.16 -1.71 -16.34
CA ARG A 460 -8.10 -1.32 -15.40
C ARG A 460 -8.60 -0.27 -14.42
N ASP A 461 -8.22 -0.40 -13.15
CA ASP A 461 -8.61 0.57 -12.13
C ASP A 461 -7.91 1.94 -12.33
N PRO A 462 -8.48 3.07 -11.90
CA PRO A 462 -7.89 4.39 -12.16
C PRO A 462 -6.60 4.69 -11.37
N HIS A 463 -6.25 3.91 -10.35
CA HIS A 463 -5.20 4.26 -9.39
C HIS A 463 -3.88 3.54 -9.68
N PHE A 464 -3.94 2.22 -9.84
CA PHE A 464 -2.77 1.37 -10.16
C PHE A 464 -2.79 0.87 -11.59
N TYR A 465 -3.85 1.18 -12.34
CA TYR A 465 -4.08 0.69 -13.69
C TYR A 465 -4.00 -0.84 -13.78
N GLY A 466 -4.38 -1.54 -12.70
CA GLY A 466 -4.38 -2.99 -12.62
C GLY A 466 -5.71 -3.57 -13.09
N PRO A 467 -5.73 -4.61 -13.93
CA PRO A 467 -6.95 -5.35 -14.24
C PRO A 467 -7.32 -6.30 -13.09
N PRO A 468 -8.54 -6.89 -13.06
CA PRO A 468 -8.96 -7.82 -12.00
C PRO A 468 -7.95 -8.95 -11.73
N ILE A 469 -7.34 -9.52 -12.77
CA ILE A 469 -6.32 -10.57 -12.62
C ILE A 469 -5.05 -10.07 -11.89
N GLY A 470 -4.66 -8.80 -12.08
CA GLY A 470 -3.53 -8.19 -11.38
C GLY A 470 -3.79 -8.04 -9.88
N TRP A 471 -5.02 -7.71 -9.49
CA TRP A 471 -5.42 -7.64 -8.08
C TRP A 471 -5.51 -9.02 -7.42
N ALA A 472 -5.94 -10.05 -8.16
CA ALA A 472 -5.89 -11.43 -7.69
C ALA A 472 -4.45 -11.88 -7.43
N ASP A 473 -3.53 -11.59 -8.36
CA ASP A 473 -2.11 -11.94 -8.26
C ASP A 473 -1.43 -11.21 -7.08
N TYR A 474 -1.62 -9.89 -6.99
CA TYR A 474 -1.09 -9.06 -5.89
C TYR A 474 -1.48 -9.59 -4.50
N ASN A 475 -2.69 -10.14 -4.36
CA ASN A 475 -3.20 -10.66 -3.10
C ASN A 475 -3.09 -12.19 -2.97
N GLY A 476 -2.28 -12.83 -3.83
CA GLY A 476 -1.94 -14.25 -3.76
C GLY A 476 -3.11 -15.21 -4.04
N LYS A 477 -4.12 -14.79 -4.81
CA LYS A 477 -5.33 -15.58 -5.11
C LYS A 477 -5.11 -16.46 -6.35
N LEU A 478 -4.22 -17.45 -6.23
CA LEU A 478 -3.77 -18.28 -7.36
C LEU A 478 -4.92 -18.94 -8.14
N ASP A 479 -5.91 -19.51 -7.47
CA ASP A 479 -7.08 -20.12 -8.14
C ASP A 479 -7.88 -19.09 -8.96
N MET A 480 -7.97 -17.85 -8.48
CA MET A 480 -8.63 -16.75 -9.19
C MET A 480 -7.80 -16.31 -10.41
N VAL A 481 -6.47 -16.28 -10.29
CA VAL A 481 -5.57 -15.99 -11.42
C VAL A 481 -5.76 -17.03 -12.53
N GLU A 482 -5.74 -18.31 -12.19
CA GLU A 482 -5.96 -19.40 -13.17
C GLU A 482 -7.35 -19.32 -13.80
N PHE A 483 -8.37 -18.98 -13.02
CA PHE A 483 -9.71 -18.77 -13.56
C PHE A 483 -9.78 -17.58 -14.52
N LEU A 484 -9.21 -16.43 -14.16
CA LEU A 484 -9.26 -15.21 -14.99
C LEU A 484 -8.43 -15.32 -16.27
N LYS A 485 -7.37 -16.15 -16.30
CA LYS A 485 -6.63 -16.49 -17.54
C LYS A 485 -7.50 -17.12 -18.63
N THR A 486 -8.63 -17.74 -18.24
CA THR A 486 -9.56 -18.36 -19.21
C THR A 486 -10.51 -17.36 -19.88
N TYR A 487 -10.44 -16.07 -19.48
CA TYR A 487 -11.23 -14.98 -20.04
C TYR A 487 -10.33 -13.97 -20.78
N PRO A 488 -10.92 -13.05 -21.57
CA PRO A 488 -10.16 -12.03 -22.28
C PRO A 488 -9.26 -11.20 -21.36
N LEU A 489 -8.00 -11.06 -21.73
CA LEU A 489 -7.00 -10.19 -21.14
C LEU A 489 -6.58 -9.15 -22.17
N ASP A 490 -6.23 -7.93 -21.75
CA ASP A 490 -5.55 -7.00 -22.64
C ASP A 490 -4.12 -7.46 -22.98
N ILE A 491 -3.47 -6.83 -23.95
CA ILE A 491 -2.14 -7.24 -24.42
C ILE A 491 -1.07 -7.24 -23.32
N PHE A 492 -1.13 -6.29 -22.39
CA PHE A 492 -0.14 -6.18 -21.30
C PHE A 492 -0.37 -7.25 -20.24
N ALA A 493 -1.63 -7.52 -19.88
CA ALA A 493 -1.98 -8.62 -18.99
C ALA A 493 -1.65 -9.98 -19.63
N ALA A 494 -1.95 -10.18 -20.92
CA ALA A 494 -1.57 -11.40 -21.63
C ALA A 494 -0.05 -11.63 -21.62
N ALA A 495 0.74 -10.57 -21.83
CA ALA A 495 2.20 -10.64 -21.73
C ALA A 495 2.69 -10.92 -20.29
N ALA A 496 2.17 -10.20 -19.30
CA ALA A 496 2.54 -10.35 -17.89
C ALA A 496 2.20 -11.74 -17.31
N PHE A 497 1.08 -12.32 -17.72
CA PHE A 497 0.61 -13.63 -17.25
C PHE A 497 0.94 -14.79 -18.20
N GLY A 498 1.70 -14.53 -19.27
CA GLY A 498 2.17 -15.55 -20.20
C GLY A 498 1.05 -16.24 -20.99
N GLN A 499 -0.03 -15.55 -21.30
CA GLN A 499 -1.15 -16.08 -22.10
C GLN A 499 -0.85 -15.95 -23.59
N LEU A 500 -0.08 -16.91 -24.13
CA LEU A 500 0.49 -16.86 -25.47
C LEU A 500 -0.56 -16.76 -26.58
N ASP A 501 -1.67 -17.49 -26.46
CA ASP A 501 -2.73 -17.50 -27.49
C ASP A 501 -3.40 -16.14 -27.59
N GLN A 502 -3.80 -15.56 -26.44
CA GLN A 502 -4.39 -14.23 -26.39
C GLN A 502 -3.41 -13.15 -26.86
N LEU A 503 -2.14 -13.26 -26.45
CA LEU A 503 -1.08 -12.34 -26.89
C LEU A 503 -0.85 -12.41 -28.41
N ALA A 504 -0.80 -13.62 -28.98
CA ALA A 504 -0.68 -13.82 -30.42
C ALA A 504 -1.89 -13.29 -31.18
N GLU A 505 -3.10 -13.48 -30.64
CA GLU A 505 -4.35 -12.98 -31.23
C GLU A 505 -4.40 -11.45 -31.25
N HIS A 506 -4.02 -10.78 -30.15
CA HIS A 506 -3.91 -9.32 -30.10
C HIS A 506 -2.96 -8.78 -31.14
N LEU A 507 -1.75 -9.35 -31.25
CA LEU A 507 -0.76 -8.92 -32.24
C LEU A 507 -1.19 -9.20 -33.68
N ALA A 508 -1.99 -10.25 -33.91
CA ALA A 508 -2.53 -10.55 -35.23
C ALA A 508 -3.64 -9.57 -35.64
N LYS A 509 -4.50 -9.17 -34.70
CA LYS A 509 -5.58 -8.20 -34.95
C LYS A 509 -5.09 -6.76 -34.99
N HIS A 510 -4.13 -6.44 -34.13
CA HIS A 510 -3.62 -5.10 -33.84
C HIS A 510 -2.08 -5.10 -33.75
N PRO A 511 -1.36 -5.19 -34.88
CA PRO A 511 0.10 -5.20 -34.89
C PRO A 511 0.75 -3.97 -34.25
N GLU A 512 0.05 -2.83 -34.24
CA GLU A 512 0.46 -1.58 -33.61
C GLU A 512 0.67 -1.70 -32.09
N LEU A 513 0.03 -2.68 -31.43
CA LEU A 513 0.17 -2.87 -29.99
C LEU A 513 1.53 -3.45 -29.57
N ARG A 514 2.30 -4.00 -30.53
CA ARG A 514 3.56 -4.71 -30.27
C ARG A 514 4.56 -3.87 -29.47
N ASP A 515 4.72 -2.62 -29.87
CA ASP A 515 5.67 -1.67 -29.29
C ASP A 515 4.95 -0.49 -28.62
N LEU A 516 3.66 -0.65 -28.32
CA LEU A 516 2.87 0.35 -27.61
C LEU A 516 3.43 0.53 -26.20
N HIS A 517 3.79 1.75 -25.84
CA HIS A 517 4.21 2.07 -24.48
C HIS A 517 2.99 2.03 -23.56
N PHE A 518 3.15 1.51 -22.37
CA PHE A 518 2.07 1.41 -21.39
C PHE A 518 1.50 2.78 -21.02
N GLY A 519 2.32 3.83 -21.01
CA GLY A 519 1.87 5.21 -20.80
C GLY A 519 0.92 5.71 -21.90
N ASP A 520 1.13 5.31 -23.16
CA ASP A 520 0.21 5.63 -24.26
C ASP A 520 -1.11 4.84 -24.16
N PHE A 521 -1.05 3.64 -23.58
CA PHE A 521 -2.22 2.85 -23.20
C PHE A 521 -2.91 3.42 -21.94
N HIS A 522 -2.23 4.28 -21.16
CA HIS A 522 -2.67 4.92 -19.92
C HIS A 522 -2.68 6.46 -20.02
N PRO A 523 -3.46 7.08 -20.93
CA PRO A 523 -3.29 8.50 -21.27
C PRO A 523 -3.74 9.50 -20.18
N HIS A 524 -4.31 9.05 -19.05
CA HIS A 524 -5.05 9.92 -18.12
C HIS A 524 -4.76 9.72 -16.62
N GLY A 525 -3.64 9.11 -16.23
CA GLY A 525 -3.27 8.98 -14.81
C GLY A 525 -1.98 9.67 -14.41
N GLN A 526 -1.66 9.55 -13.12
CA GLN A 526 -0.36 9.96 -12.58
C GLN A 526 0.72 9.12 -13.26
N PRO A 527 1.89 9.70 -13.58
CA PRO A 527 2.95 8.95 -14.24
C PRO A 527 3.37 7.71 -13.45
N PHE A 528 3.49 6.59 -14.13
CA PHE A 528 3.80 5.29 -13.56
C PHE A 528 5.21 4.85 -13.94
N ASP A 529 5.92 4.16 -13.05
CA ASP A 529 7.31 3.75 -13.26
C ASP A 529 7.48 2.79 -14.46
N ARG A 530 6.39 2.12 -14.87
CA ARG A 530 6.33 1.21 -16.01
C ARG A 530 5.78 1.83 -17.29
N ASP A 531 5.50 3.14 -17.34
CA ASP A 531 4.92 3.78 -18.53
C ASP A 531 5.76 3.60 -19.80
N TRP A 532 7.09 3.55 -19.65
CA TRP A 532 8.04 3.30 -20.73
C TRP A 532 8.07 1.83 -21.21
N MET A 533 7.38 0.92 -20.54
CA MET A 533 7.38 -0.49 -20.90
C MET A 533 6.35 -0.79 -21.99
N THR A 534 6.76 -1.58 -22.98
CA THR A 534 5.88 -2.22 -23.96
C THR A 534 5.44 -3.60 -23.45
N PRO A 535 4.61 -4.37 -24.18
CA PRO A 535 4.31 -5.75 -23.80
C PRO A 535 5.55 -6.62 -23.55
N LEU A 536 6.67 -6.35 -24.26
CA LEU A 536 7.94 -7.04 -24.03
C LEU A 536 8.51 -6.76 -22.63
N GLY A 537 8.46 -5.49 -22.18
CA GLY A 537 8.88 -5.12 -20.83
C GLY A 537 8.06 -5.84 -19.75
N PHE A 538 6.74 -5.90 -19.93
CA PHE A 538 5.86 -6.63 -19.01
C PHE A 538 6.14 -8.14 -18.97
N ALA A 539 6.44 -8.77 -20.10
CA ALA A 539 6.85 -10.18 -20.12
C ALA A 539 8.18 -10.42 -19.39
N ILE A 540 9.13 -9.48 -19.49
CA ILE A 540 10.45 -9.57 -18.84
C ILE A 540 10.31 -9.47 -17.31
N VAL A 541 9.65 -8.42 -16.80
CA VAL A 541 9.53 -8.22 -15.33
C VAL A 541 8.72 -9.31 -14.64
N ASN A 542 7.85 -10.00 -15.39
CA ASN A 542 7.06 -11.13 -14.89
C ASN A 542 7.67 -12.49 -15.23
N ARG A 543 8.92 -12.53 -15.73
CA ARG A 543 9.69 -13.77 -16.01
C ARG A 543 8.94 -14.75 -16.93
N ARG A 544 8.27 -14.22 -17.96
CA ARG A 544 7.49 -14.99 -18.93
C ARG A 544 8.32 -15.25 -20.18
N ALA A 545 9.31 -16.14 -20.08
CA ALA A 545 10.27 -16.43 -21.15
C ALA A 545 9.60 -16.79 -22.50
N ASP A 546 8.50 -17.53 -22.50
CA ASP A 546 7.79 -17.89 -23.73
C ASP A 546 7.07 -16.70 -24.36
N ALA A 547 6.51 -15.79 -23.55
CA ALA A 547 5.91 -14.55 -24.04
C ALA A 547 6.99 -13.60 -24.60
N VAL A 548 8.14 -13.51 -23.93
CA VAL A 548 9.32 -12.79 -24.44
C VAL A 548 9.73 -13.35 -25.80
N ARG A 549 9.85 -14.68 -25.93
CA ARG A 549 10.19 -15.33 -27.20
C ARG A 549 9.20 -14.97 -28.29
N LEU A 550 7.90 -15.15 -28.03
CA LEU A 550 6.83 -14.82 -28.98
C LEU A 550 6.90 -13.36 -29.43
N LEU A 551 7.03 -12.41 -28.49
CA LEU A 551 7.12 -10.98 -28.81
C LEU A 551 8.34 -10.65 -29.69
N LEU A 552 9.50 -11.24 -29.37
CA LEU A 552 10.72 -11.06 -30.17
C LEU A 552 10.59 -11.68 -31.57
N GLU A 553 9.96 -12.86 -31.70
CA GLU A 553 9.66 -13.50 -32.99
C GLU A 553 8.69 -12.66 -33.83
N ARG A 554 7.81 -11.89 -33.19
CA ARG A 554 6.91 -10.91 -33.84
C ARG A 554 7.56 -9.54 -34.06
N GLY A 555 8.85 -9.41 -33.77
CA GLY A 555 9.66 -8.23 -34.07
C GLY A 555 9.57 -7.11 -33.01
N ALA A 556 9.23 -7.42 -31.76
CA ALA A 556 9.18 -6.42 -30.69
C ALA A 556 10.56 -5.76 -30.48
N ASP A 557 10.56 -4.45 -30.28
CA ASP A 557 11.78 -3.68 -30.10
C ASP A 557 12.41 -3.97 -28.73
N ARG A 558 13.59 -4.59 -28.77
CA ARG A 558 14.41 -4.89 -27.58
C ARG A 558 15.33 -3.75 -27.16
N SER A 559 15.36 -2.66 -27.92
CA SER A 559 16.25 -1.51 -27.71
C SER A 559 15.65 -0.42 -26.82
N VAL A 560 14.37 -0.57 -26.43
CA VAL A 560 13.62 0.33 -25.55
C VAL A 560 14.36 0.54 -24.22
N ARG A 561 14.32 1.79 -23.75
CA ARG A 561 14.98 2.25 -22.51
C ARG A 561 14.08 3.14 -21.69
N ASP A 562 14.26 3.09 -20.37
CA ASP A 562 13.69 4.08 -19.45
C ASP A 562 14.42 5.43 -19.57
N ALA A 563 13.88 6.45 -18.91
CA ALA A 563 14.44 7.80 -18.89
C ALA A 563 15.86 7.91 -18.30
N SER A 564 16.27 6.94 -17.48
CA SER A 564 17.63 6.84 -16.95
C SER A 564 18.61 6.12 -17.88
N GLY A 565 18.12 5.61 -19.01
CA GLY A 565 18.88 4.87 -20.02
C GLY A 565 18.94 3.37 -19.78
N ARG A 566 18.22 2.84 -18.77
CA ARG A 566 18.14 1.41 -18.46
C ARG A 566 17.38 0.70 -19.58
N SER A 567 17.97 -0.34 -20.15
CA SER A 567 17.35 -1.14 -21.21
C SER A 567 16.65 -2.39 -20.70
N TYR A 568 15.88 -3.06 -21.56
CA TYR A 568 15.35 -4.40 -21.29
C TYR A 568 16.42 -5.45 -21.00
N ARG A 569 17.65 -5.30 -21.54
CA ARG A 569 18.77 -6.17 -21.17
C ARG A 569 19.15 -5.97 -19.71
N ASP A 570 19.32 -4.71 -19.30
CA ASP A 570 19.68 -4.37 -17.91
C ASP A 570 18.58 -4.87 -16.96
N LEU A 571 17.30 -4.67 -17.33
CA LEU A 571 16.14 -5.20 -16.61
C LEU A 571 16.18 -6.72 -16.47
N SER A 572 16.47 -7.47 -17.54
CA SER A 572 16.55 -8.94 -17.47
C SER A 572 17.71 -9.44 -16.59
N GLU A 573 18.83 -8.71 -16.55
CA GLU A 573 19.97 -9.04 -15.69
C GLU A 573 19.67 -8.73 -14.21
N GLU A 574 18.89 -7.69 -13.94
CA GLU A 574 18.39 -7.35 -12.60
C GLU A 574 17.38 -8.39 -12.08
N GLU A 575 16.50 -8.92 -12.95
CA GLU A 575 15.52 -9.96 -12.59
C GLU A 575 16.11 -11.36 -12.44
N GLY A 576 17.27 -11.63 -13.06
CA GLY A 576 18.01 -12.89 -12.90
C GLY A 576 17.45 -14.07 -13.70
N ASP A 577 16.69 -13.84 -14.78
CA ASP A 577 16.18 -14.91 -15.65
C ASP A 577 17.16 -15.19 -16.81
N ASP A 578 18.00 -16.21 -16.65
CA ASP A 578 19.00 -16.63 -17.65
C ASP A 578 18.42 -16.94 -19.03
N THR A 579 17.18 -17.44 -19.08
CA THR A 579 16.50 -17.75 -20.33
C THR A 579 16.18 -16.46 -21.08
N ILE A 580 15.61 -15.48 -20.39
CA ILE A 580 15.29 -14.17 -20.96
C ILE A 580 16.57 -13.41 -21.35
N ILE A 581 17.60 -13.45 -20.51
CA ILE A 581 18.92 -12.85 -20.81
C ILE A 581 19.48 -13.43 -22.11
N SER A 582 19.38 -14.75 -22.31
CA SER A 582 19.80 -15.41 -23.54
C SER A 582 18.97 -14.97 -24.75
N LEU A 583 17.65 -14.93 -24.64
CA LEU A 583 16.75 -14.47 -25.70
C LEU A 583 17.07 -13.04 -26.16
N LEU A 584 17.35 -12.13 -25.22
CA LEU A 584 17.71 -10.74 -25.53
C LEU A 584 19.14 -10.60 -26.12
N ARG A 585 20.02 -11.60 -25.94
CA ARG A 585 21.38 -11.66 -26.52
C ARG A 585 21.39 -12.12 -27.98
N GLN A 586 20.47 -12.99 -28.38
CA GLN A 586 20.41 -13.51 -29.76
C GLN A 586 20.06 -12.39 -30.74
N ARG A 587 20.94 -12.03 -31.69
CA ARG A 587 20.59 -11.07 -32.75
C ARG A 587 19.47 -11.66 -33.62
N GLY A 588 18.37 -10.92 -33.80
CA GLY A 588 17.27 -11.36 -34.66
C GLY A 588 17.79 -11.65 -36.07
N SER A 589 17.44 -12.81 -36.62
CA SER A 589 17.60 -13.08 -38.06
C SER A 589 16.67 -12.13 -38.81
N ALA A 590 17.26 -11.31 -39.69
CA ALA A 590 16.58 -10.33 -40.51
C ALA A 590 15.52 -10.95 -41.45
#